data_AF-A0A357KPD7-F1
#
_entry.id   AF-A0A357KPD7-F1
#
_cell.length_a   1.000
_cell.length_b   1.000
_cell.length_c   1.000
_cell.angle_alpha   90.00
_cell.angle_beta   90.00
_cell.angle_gamma   90.00
#
_symmetry.space_group_name_H-M   'P 1'
#
loop_
_entity.id
_entity.type
_entity.pdbx_description
1 polymer ?
#
loop_
_entity_poly.entity_id
_entity_poly.type
_entity_poly.pdbx_seq_one_letter_code
_entity_poly.pdbx_strand_id
1 'polypeptide(L)'
;MKQLPLPIQLDQRSTFDNYIAGGNAAAVQALQQLLKPEGEPQVYLWSSNANGKSHLLQSLCMQAAELGVKMVYLPLSLLTDAGADIFDNLEDVSIVCLDDIDAVSQNPVWAERLFHLINRLRNSGSRLAMTAAQPP
;
A
#
# COMPACT_ATOMS: atom_id res chain seq x y z
N MET A 1 -18.98 -18.95 4.50
CA MET A 1 -18.11 -17.77 4.26
C MET A 1 -18.48 -17.20 2.91
N LYS A 2 -18.89 -15.93 2.85
CA LYS A 2 -19.33 -15.26 1.62
C LYS A 2 -18.14 -14.44 1.14
N GLN A 3 -17.36 -14.97 0.19
CA GLN A 3 -16.28 -14.21 -0.43
C GLN A 3 -16.93 -13.22 -1.39
N LEU A 4 -16.91 -11.93 -1.04
CA LEU A 4 -17.29 -10.86 -1.96
C LEU A 4 -16.13 -10.70 -2.95
N PRO A 5 -16.34 -10.88 -4.26
CA PRO A 5 -15.33 -10.54 -5.24
C PRO A 5 -15.17 -9.02 -5.20
N LEU A 6 -14.09 -8.56 -4.58
CA LEU A 6 -13.69 -7.17 -4.55
C LEU A 6 -13.14 -6.81 -5.93
N PRO A 7 -13.80 -5.93 -6.71
CA PRO A 7 -13.32 -5.55 -8.03
C PRO A 7 -12.23 -4.49 -7.89
N ILE A 8 -11.16 -4.81 -7.15
CA ILE A 8 -9.95 -3.99 -7.13
C ILE A 8 -9.16 -4.37 -8.39
N GLN A 9 -9.34 -3.61 -9.45
CA GLN A 9 -8.54 -3.74 -10.67
C GLN A 9 -7.36 -2.78 -10.57
N LEU A 10 -6.14 -3.34 -10.64
CA LEU A 10 -4.94 -2.55 -10.87
C LEU A 10 -5.02 -1.93 -12.28
N ASP A 11 -4.71 -0.64 -12.41
CA ASP A 11 -4.49 -0.05 -13.72
C ASP A 11 -3.17 -0.59 -14.25
N GLN A 12 -3.23 -1.51 -15.22
CA GLN A 12 -2.04 -2.13 -15.81
C GLN A 12 -1.11 -1.12 -16.51
N ARG A 13 -1.57 0.12 -16.72
CA ARG A 13 -0.74 1.18 -17.24
C ARG A 13 0.06 1.88 -16.15
N SER A 14 -0.23 1.73 -14.86
CA SER A 14 0.56 2.35 -13.80
C SER A 14 1.89 1.61 -13.64
N THR A 15 2.94 2.09 -14.29
CA THR A 15 4.31 1.58 -14.18
C THR A 15 5.25 2.67 -13.67
N PHE A 16 6.44 2.30 -13.21
CA PHE A 16 7.43 3.32 -12.84
C PHE A 16 7.95 4.07 -14.07
N ASP A 17 8.03 3.40 -15.22
CA ASP A 17 8.56 3.96 -16.48
C ASP A 17 7.71 5.09 -17.04
N ASN A 18 6.40 5.09 -16.78
CA ASN A 18 5.50 6.16 -17.21
C ASN A 18 5.10 7.13 -16.09
N TYR A 19 5.76 7.05 -14.93
CA TYR A 19 5.64 8.04 -13.88
C TYR A 19 6.66 9.16 -14.08
N ILE A 20 6.17 10.38 -14.30
CA ILE A 20 7.03 11.56 -14.44
C ILE A 20 7.47 12.01 -13.04
N ALA A 21 8.64 11.53 -12.59
CA ALA A 21 9.08 11.73 -11.22
C ALA A 21 9.29 13.19 -10.82
N GLY A 22 9.86 14.02 -11.69
CA GLY A 22 10.22 15.40 -11.34
C GLY A 22 11.05 15.44 -10.04
N GLY A 23 10.57 16.15 -9.03
CA GLY A 23 11.18 16.21 -7.69
C GLY A 23 10.98 14.97 -6.80
N ASN A 24 10.18 13.99 -7.24
CA ASN A 24 9.76 12.83 -6.45
C ASN A 24 10.63 11.58 -6.67
N ALA A 25 11.84 11.72 -7.21
CA ALA A 25 12.74 10.58 -7.46
C ALA A 25 13.03 9.76 -6.20
N ALA A 26 13.13 10.41 -5.03
CA ALA A 26 13.31 9.73 -3.75
C ALA A 26 12.12 8.85 -3.37
N ALA A 27 10.88 9.27 -3.67
CA ALA A 27 9.68 8.48 -3.41
C ALA A 27 9.63 7.23 -4.29
N VAL A 28 9.98 7.38 -5.58
CA VAL A 28 10.12 6.25 -6.51
C VAL A 28 11.16 5.26 -6.01
N GLN A 29 12.34 5.76 -5.62
CA GLN A 29 13.43 4.94 -5.11
C GLN A 29 13.04 4.20 -3.83
N ALA A 30 12.37 4.87 -2.89
CA ALA A 30 11.91 4.26 -1.64
C ALA A 30 10.95 3.09 -1.90
N LEU A 31 10.00 3.25 -2.83
CA LEU A 31 9.11 2.15 -3.21
C LEU A 31 9.85 1.01 -3.89
N GLN A 32 10.77 1.29 -4.82
CA GLN A 32 11.57 0.24 -5.47
C GLN A 32 12.46 -0.51 -4.46
N GLN A 33 12.91 0.14 -3.40
CA GLN A 33 13.66 -0.50 -2.33
C GLN A 33 12.82 -1.49 -1.51
N LEU A 34 11.49 -1.37 -1.48
CA LEU A 34 10.63 -2.39 -0.88
C LEU A 34 10.74 -3.74 -1.61
N LEU A 35 11.23 -3.80 -2.85
CA LEU A 35 11.45 -5.07 -3.54
C LEU A 35 12.79 -5.73 -3.20
N LYS A 36 13.64 -5.08 -2.39
CA LYS A 36 15.00 -5.52 -2.08
C LYS A 36 15.14 -5.90 -0.62
N PRO A 37 15.75 -7.05 -0.26
CA PRO A 37 15.92 -7.49 1.12
C PRO A 37 16.51 -6.43 2.07
N GLU A 38 17.45 -5.63 1.59
CA GLU A 38 18.17 -4.59 2.34
C GLU A 38 17.48 -3.22 2.37
N GLY A 39 16.38 -3.03 1.62
CA GLY A 39 15.68 -1.75 1.57
C GLY A 39 14.81 -1.49 2.80
N GLU A 40 14.45 -0.22 3.02
CA GLU A 40 13.55 0.20 4.10
C GLU A 40 12.23 -0.60 4.05
N PRO A 41 11.85 -1.32 5.12
CA PRO A 41 10.68 -2.20 5.10
C PRO A 41 9.34 -1.45 5.11
N GLN A 42 9.31 -0.16 5.48
CA GLN A 42 8.06 0.61 5.57
C GLN A 42 8.18 1.98 4.91
N VAL A 43 7.30 2.26 3.95
CA VAL A 43 7.22 3.53 3.25
C VAL A 43 5.87 4.17 3.49
N TYR A 44 5.87 5.45 3.86
CA TYR A 44 4.69 6.30 3.93
C TYR A 44 4.82 7.42 2.91
N LEU A 45 3.91 7.47 1.95
CA LEU A 45 3.86 8.52 0.94
C LEU A 45 2.70 9.44 1.22
N TRP A 46 2.96 10.74 1.22
CA TRP A 46 1.89 11.73 1.34
C TRP A 46 1.96 12.78 0.25
N SER A 47 0.81 13.34 -0.07
CA SER A 47 0.70 14.46 -0.99
C SER A 47 -0.63 15.15 -0.76
N SER A 48 -0.56 16.47 -0.56
CA SER A 48 -1.72 17.35 -0.35
C SER A 48 -2.65 17.41 -1.57
N ASN A 49 -2.18 17.01 -2.75
CA ASN A 49 -2.98 16.92 -3.99
C ASN A 49 -3.01 15.47 -4.52
N ALA A 50 -3.88 15.20 -5.50
CA ALA A 50 -3.98 13.91 -6.20
C ALA A 50 -2.80 13.65 -7.16
N ASN A 51 -1.56 13.75 -6.67
CA ASN A 51 -0.33 13.75 -7.47
C ASN A 51 0.24 12.35 -7.78
N GLY A 52 -0.63 11.36 -8.03
CA GLY A 52 -0.18 10.04 -8.47
C GLY A 52 0.37 9.13 -7.36
N LYS A 53 -0.04 9.31 -6.09
CA LYS A 53 0.29 8.37 -5.01
C LYS A 53 -0.19 6.95 -5.33
N SER A 54 -1.45 6.82 -5.76
CA SER A 54 -2.04 5.57 -6.21
C SER A 54 -1.30 5.02 -7.43
N HIS A 55 -0.91 5.87 -8.38
CA HIS A 55 -0.09 5.45 -9.52
C HIS A 55 1.22 4.82 -9.04
N LEU A 56 1.97 5.49 -8.17
CA LEU A 56 3.22 4.97 -7.62
C LEU A 56 3.03 3.64 -6.87
N LEU A 57 1.98 3.56 -6.04
CA LEU A 57 1.69 2.36 -5.28
C LEU A 57 1.29 1.19 -6.20
N GLN A 58 0.53 1.46 -7.26
CA GLN A 58 0.18 0.48 -8.28
C GLN A 58 1.39 0.11 -9.17
N SER A 59 2.31 1.04 -9.44
CA SER A 59 3.59 0.75 -10.13
C SER A 59 4.46 -0.22 -9.35
N LEU A 60 4.51 -0.07 -8.01
CA LEU A 60 5.12 -1.07 -7.14
C LEU A 60 4.42 -2.42 -7.30
N CYS A 61 3.09 -2.43 -7.43
CA CYS A 61 2.34 -3.66 -7.61
C CYS A 61 2.64 -4.38 -8.92
N MET A 62 2.69 -3.63 -10.02
CA MET A 62 3.06 -4.16 -11.33
C MET A 62 4.46 -4.76 -11.30
N GLN A 63 5.44 -4.04 -10.74
CA GLN A 63 6.83 -4.52 -10.67
C GLN A 63 6.98 -5.74 -9.74
N ALA A 64 6.27 -5.77 -8.63
CA ALA A 64 6.23 -6.94 -7.74
C ALA A 64 5.65 -8.18 -8.44
N ALA A 65 4.58 -8.00 -9.22
CA ALA A 65 3.95 -9.07 -9.98
C ALA A 65 4.90 -9.64 -11.05
N GLU A 66 5.65 -8.79 -11.77
CA GLU A 66 6.68 -9.20 -12.73
C GLU A 66 7.79 -10.04 -12.08
N LEU A 67 8.14 -9.74 -10.83
CA LEU A 67 9.14 -10.46 -10.04
C LEU A 67 8.58 -11.69 -9.30
N GLY A 68 7.28 -11.98 -9.42
CA GLY A 68 6.63 -13.08 -8.71
C GLY A 68 6.53 -12.88 -7.19
N VAL A 69 6.64 -11.64 -6.71
CA VAL A 69 6.52 -11.29 -5.29
C VAL A 69 5.04 -11.30 -4.89
N LYS A 70 4.72 -12.02 -3.80
CA LYS A 70 3.35 -12.07 -3.27
C LYS A 70 3.00 -10.77 -2.60
N MET A 71 1.90 -10.16 -3.01
CA MET A 71 1.47 -8.88 -2.44
C MET A 71 -0.04 -8.71 -2.38
N VAL A 72 -0.46 -7.69 -1.65
CA VAL A 72 -1.85 -7.24 -1.57
C VAL A 72 -1.92 -5.72 -1.73
N TYR A 73 -2.87 -5.24 -2.53
CA TYR A 73 -3.20 -3.81 -2.67
C TYR A 73 -4.63 -3.55 -2.19
N LEU A 74 -4.79 -2.63 -1.24
CA LEU A 74 -6.06 -2.26 -0.63
C LEU A 74 -6.30 -0.75 -0.77
N PRO A 75 -7.19 -0.30 -1.68
CA PRO A 75 -7.62 1.08 -1.75
C PRO A 75 -8.68 1.36 -0.68
N LEU A 76 -8.27 1.84 0.50
CA LEU A 76 -9.14 1.91 1.67
C LEU A 76 -10.32 2.86 1.51
N SER A 77 -10.19 3.87 0.65
CA SER A 77 -11.29 4.74 0.22
C SER A 77 -12.47 4.00 -0.42
N LEU A 78 -12.25 2.79 -0.95
CA LEU A 78 -13.30 1.92 -1.53
C LEU A 78 -13.75 0.79 -0.58
N LEU A 79 -13.11 0.64 0.58
CA LEU A 79 -13.26 -0.52 1.47
C LEU A 79 -13.84 -0.17 2.85
N THR A 80 -14.30 1.06 3.04
CA THR A 80 -14.85 1.53 4.32
C THR A 80 -15.98 0.63 4.84
N ASP A 81 -16.80 0.08 3.93
CA ASP A 81 -17.94 -0.79 4.24
C ASP A 81 -17.56 -2.26 4.45
N ALA A 82 -16.35 -2.66 4.06
CA ALA A 82 -15.88 -4.04 4.22
C ALA A 82 -15.48 -4.36 5.68
N GLY A 83 -15.26 -3.33 6.50
CA GLY A 83 -14.83 -3.45 7.89
C GLY A 83 -13.32 -3.67 8.05
N ALA A 84 -12.80 -3.40 9.25
CA ALA A 84 -11.36 -3.44 9.53
C ALA A 84 -10.75 -4.86 9.54
N ASP A 85 -11.59 -5.90 9.46
CA ASP A 85 -11.15 -7.31 9.38
C ASP A 85 -10.47 -7.65 8.05
N ILE A 86 -10.53 -6.75 7.05
CA ILE A 86 -9.71 -6.87 5.83
C ILE A 86 -8.20 -6.86 6.11
N PHE A 87 -7.77 -6.44 7.30
CA PHE A 87 -6.37 -6.45 7.72
C PHE A 87 -5.90 -7.79 8.31
N ASP A 88 -6.78 -8.78 8.44
CA ASP A 88 -6.41 -10.07 9.00
C ASP A 88 -5.58 -10.92 8.02
N ASN A 89 -4.55 -11.58 8.56
CA ASN A 89 -3.62 -12.47 7.85
C ASN A 89 -2.85 -11.82 6.69
N LEU A 90 -2.78 -10.48 6.64
CA LEU A 90 -1.96 -9.79 5.64
C LEU A 90 -0.44 -9.96 5.88
N GLU A 91 -0.05 -10.42 7.06
CA GLU A 91 1.33 -10.83 7.37
C GLU A 91 1.83 -12.06 6.58
N ASP A 92 0.95 -12.80 5.91
CA ASP A 92 1.32 -13.97 5.10
C ASP A 92 1.85 -13.61 3.70
N VAL A 93 1.75 -12.34 3.30
CA VAL A 93 2.30 -11.85 2.03
C VAL A 93 3.60 -11.06 2.23
N SER A 94 4.37 -10.90 1.15
CA SER A 94 5.67 -10.22 1.21
C SER A 94 5.54 -8.71 1.31
N ILE A 95 4.54 -8.12 0.63
CA ILE A 95 4.32 -6.68 0.60
C ILE A 95 2.82 -6.37 0.72
N VAL A 96 2.47 -5.45 1.62
CA VAL A 96 1.13 -4.89 1.76
C VAL A 96 1.14 -3.43 1.32
N CYS A 97 0.25 -3.08 0.40
CA CYS A 97 0.06 -1.75 -0.12
C CYS A 97 -1.31 -1.21 0.31
N LEU A 98 -1.34 -0.18 1.16
CA LEU A 98 -2.55 0.47 1.64
C LEU A 98 -2.66 1.86 1.02
N ASP A 99 -3.66 2.07 0.18
CA ASP A 99 -3.94 3.37 -0.43
C ASP A 99 -4.97 4.14 0.41
N ASP A 100 -4.83 5.46 0.47
CA ASP A 100 -5.76 6.38 1.12
C ASP A 100 -6.07 6.04 2.58
N ILE A 101 -5.04 5.82 3.42
CA ILE A 101 -5.26 5.42 4.82
C ILE A 101 -6.08 6.45 5.63
N ASP A 102 -6.09 7.71 5.20
CA ASP A 102 -6.89 8.77 5.82
C ASP A 102 -8.40 8.50 5.74
N ALA A 103 -8.84 7.71 4.75
CA ALA A 103 -10.25 7.35 4.59
C ALA A 103 -10.79 6.57 5.79
N VAL A 104 -9.91 5.92 6.56
CA VAL A 104 -10.28 5.07 7.70
C VAL A 104 -9.61 5.48 9.01
N SER A 105 -8.54 6.29 8.98
CA SER A 105 -7.74 6.63 10.17
C SER A 105 -8.48 7.40 11.26
N GLN A 106 -9.57 8.11 10.90
CA GLN A 106 -10.40 8.83 11.87
C GLN A 106 -11.38 7.92 12.63
N ASN A 107 -11.57 6.68 12.16
CA ASN A 107 -12.38 5.69 12.87
C ASN A 107 -11.50 4.92 13.87
N PRO A 108 -11.80 4.95 15.19
CA PRO A 108 -10.96 4.32 16.21
C PRO A 108 -10.70 2.83 15.98
N VAL A 109 -11.70 2.09 15.50
CA VAL A 109 -11.57 0.64 15.24
C VAL A 109 -10.57 0.40 14.10
N TRP A 110 -10.68 1.18 13.03
CA TRP A 110 -9.75 1.09 11.91
C TRP A 110 -8.33 1.51 12.30
N ALA A 111 -8.20 2.60 13.06
CA ALA A 111 -6.90 3.08 13.54
C ALA A 111 -6.18 2.04 14.42
N GLU A 112 -6.91 1.42 15.36
CA GLU A 112 -6.38 0.35 16.21
C GLU A 112 -5.94 -0.86 15.37
N ARG A 113 -6.78 -1.30 14.42
CA ARG A 113 -6.47 -2.45 13.56
C ARG A 113 -5.31 -2.18 12.61
N LEU A 114 -5.20 -0.96 12.08
CA LEU A 114 -4.05 -0.51 11.30
C LEU A 114 -2.76 -0.50 12.13
N PHE A 115 -2.81 0.00 13.37
CA PHE A 115 -1.67 -0.05 14.29
C PHE A 115 -1.20 -1.49 14.54
N HIS A 116 -2.13 -2.41 14.80
CA HIS A 116 -1.79 -3.82 14.97
C HIS A 116 -1.22 -4.45 13.70
N LEU A 117 -1.78 -4.13 12.52
CA LEU A 117 -1.24 -4.59 11.24
C LEU A 117 0.21 -4.14 11.05
N ILE A 118 0.51 -2.85 11.25
CA ILE A 118 1.87 -2.31 11.14
C ILE A 118 2.86 -3.12 11.99
N ASN A 119 2.47 -3.46 13.23
CA ASN A 119 3.31 -4.25 14.13
C ASN A 119 3.46 -5.71 13.67
N ARG A 120 2.38 -6.34 13.20
CA ARG A 120 2.45 -7.72 12.68
C ARG A 120 3.37 -7.81 11.47
N LEU A 121 3.29 -6.87 10.52
CA LEU A 121 4.15 -6.83 9.34
C LEU A 121 5.63 -6.62 9.72
N ARG A 122 5.92 -5.74 10.69
CA ARG A 122 7.30 -5.60 11.22
C ARG A 122 7.84 -6.91 11.79
N ASN A 123 7.02 -7.64 12.54
CA ASN A 123 7.43 -8.88 13.19
C ASN A 123 7.57 -10.05 12.21
N SER A 124 6.77 -10.11 11.15
CA SER A 124 6.86 -11.15 10.12
C SER A 124 7.98 -10.90 9.11
N GLY A 125 8.50 -9.67 9.03
CA GLY A 125 9.41 -9.23 7.97
C GLY A 125 8.71 -8.85 6.67
N SER A 126 7.38 -8.82 6.66
CA SER A 126 6.58 -8.29 5.56
C SER A 126 6.76 -6.78 5.45
N ARG A 127 6.71 -6.29 4.22
CA ARG A 127 6.93 -4.88 3.91
C ARG A 127 5.61 -4.14 3.75
N LEU A 128 5.63 -2.84 3.99
CA LEU A 128 4.44 -2.01 3.99
C LEU A 128 4.66 -0.73 3.19
N ALA A 129 3.74 -0.42 2.29
CA ALA A 129 3.63 0.88 1.66
C ALA A 129 2.25 1.47 1.98
N MET A 130 2.22 2.72 2.45
CA MET A 130 1.00 3.45 2.78
C MET A 130 0.96 4.76 2.03
N THR A 131 -0.25 5.21 1.66
CA THR A 131 -0.45 6.55 1.12
C THR A 131 -1.46 7.35 1.94
N ALA A 132 -1.27 8.66 1.94
CA ALA A 132 -2.13 9.62 2.62
C ALA A 132 -2.16 10.99 1.92
N ALA A 133 -3.12 11.83 2.26
CA ALA A 133 -3.21 13.22 1.88
C ALA A 133 -2.32 14.11 2.76
N GLN A 134 -2.04 13.71 4.00
CA GLN A 134 -1.29 14.52 4.97
C GLN A 134 -0.01 13.83 5.45
N PRO A 135 1.02 14.61 5.82
CA PRO A 135 2.16 14.04 6.53
C PRO A 135 1.73 13.40 7.86
N PRO A 136 2.53 12.46 8.40
CA PRO A 136 2.25 11.82 9.69
C PRO A 136 2.15 12.81 10.86
#